data_AF-A0A840VAW6-F1
#
_entry.id   AF-A0A840VAW6-F1
#
_cell.length_a   1.000
_cell.length_b   1.000
_cell.length_c   1.000
_cell.angle_alpha   90.00
_cell.angle_beta   90.00
_cell.angle_gamma   90.00
#
_symmetry.space_group_name_H-M   'P 1'
#
loop_
_entity.id
_entity.type
_entity.pdbx_description
1 polymer ?
#
loop_
_entity_poly.entity_id
_entity_poly.type
_entity_poly.pdbx_seq_one_letter_code
_entity_poly.pdbx_strand_id
1 'polypeptide(L)'
;MARFKPYDYAQGLIVPVNLEEQIEPGTFAFALHHLIEARYDDSFLADANYHSEPNLEACAARQLDAVIPDPNHRDRDERYEGRDRHLRKIRPKDSGRFAAADFTRDEEADTYRCPKGQILRRKPGTSTSTGGKGAFHKYEIESDFCSICEFRSRCLSKNGKRRTLSVCIEPARPNCKSMRDKVDTPGGRHRYSYRMDTIEPIFANLRHAKGLNRIHYRGRQKVGVIWNLWSIMHNIGKIALYRPEYGTGEPATG
;
A
#
# COMPACT_ATOMS: atom_id res chain seq x y z
N MET A 1 27.52 11.19 38.44
CA MET A 1 26.41 10.30 38.83
C MET A 1 25.11 11.09 38.76
N ALA A 2 24.09 10.59 38.08
CA ALA A 2 22.78 11.25 38.03
C ALA A 2 22.17 11.25 39.45
N ARG A 3 21.85 12.45 39.97
CA ARG A 3 21.13 12.63 41.23
C ARG A 3 19.66 12.33 41.00
N PHE A 4 19.23 11.10 41.30
CA PHE A 4 17.82 10.78 41.37
C PHE A 4 17.26 11.29 42.70
N LYS A 5 16.12 12.00 42.64
CA LYS A 5 15.38 12.40 43.85
C LYS A 5 14.72 11.14 44.43
N PRO A 6 14.86 10.87 45.75
CA PRO A 6 14.14 9.78 46.39
C PRO A 6 12.63 10.04 46.31
N TYR A 7 11.88 9.01 45.91
CA TYR A 7 10.42 9.08 45.72
C TYR A 7 9.73 8.59 46.98
N ASP A 8 8.77 9.35 47.49
CA ASP A 8 7.97 8.96 48.65
C ASP A 8 6.71 8.21 48.19
N TYR A 9 6.62 6.92 48.56
CA TYR A 9 5.50 6.05 48.22
C TYR A 9 4.26 6.29 49.09
N ALA A 10 4.36 7.11 50.14
CA ALA A 10 3.22 7.53 50.96
C ALA A 10 2.46 8.74 50.38
N GLN A 11 2.87 9.26 49.22
CA GLN A 11 2.25 10.42 48.58
C GLN A 11 0.81 10.12 48.14
N GLY A 12 -0.17 10.55 48.94
CA GLY A 12 -1.61 10.49 48.63
C GLY A 12 -2.14 11.67 47.80
N LEU A 13 -1.24 12.50 47.26
CA LEU A 13 -1.62 13.67 46.46
C LEU A 13 -2.02 13.21 45.05
N ILE A 14 -3.31 13.13 44.80
CA ILE A 14 -3.83 13.00 43.43
C ILE A 14 -3.76 14.39 42.81
N VAL A 15 -2.79 14.61 41.91
CA VAL A 15 -2.79 15.81 41.06
C VAL A 15 -3.85 15.59 39.98
N PRO A 16 -4.98 16.31 39.98
CA PRO A 16 -5.90 16.26 38.86
C PRO A 16 -5.16 16.77 37.62
N VAL A 17 -5.00 15.90 36.61
CA VAL A 17 -4.41 16.28 35.33
C VAL A 17 -5.51 16.94 34.52
N ASN A 18 -5.56 18.27 34.56
CA ASN A 18 -6.37 19.05 33.64
C ASN A 18 -5.46 19.55 32.50
N LEU A 19 -5.43 18.80 31.40
CA LEU A 19 -4.56 19.09 30.26
C LEU A 19 -4.85 20.47 29.67
N GLU A 20 -6.09 20.95 29.71
CA GLU A 20 -6.44 22.26 29.16
C GLU A 20 -5.85 23.42 29.98
N GLU A 21 -5.78 23.27 31.31
CA GLU A 21 -5.18 24.25 32.22
C GLU A 21 -3.66 24.09 32.39
N GLN A 22 -3.11 22.91 32.12
CA GLN A 22 -1.69 22.57 32.34
C GLN A 22 -0.82 22.68 31.07
N ILE A 23 -1.44 22.72 29.90
CA ILE A 23 -0.73 22.86 28.62
C ILE A 23 -0.61 24.36 28.30
N GLU A 24 0.45 24.99 28.82
CA GLU A 24 0.70 26.42 28.63
C GLU A 24 1.18 26.75 27.20
N PRO A 25 0.60 27.77 26.53
CA PRO A 25 1.07 28.25 25.24
C PRO A 25 2.57 28.57 25.23
N GLY A 26 3.27 28.16 24.16
CA GLY A 26 4.72 28.34 24.03
C GLY A 26 5.58 27.24 24.67
N THR A 27 4.98 26.30 25.42
CA THR A 27 5.69 25.12 25.91
C THR A 27 5.79 24.01 24.86
N PHE A 28 6.74 23.08 25.06
CA PHE A 28 6.84 21.87 24.25
C PHE A 28 5.56 21.01 24.31
N ALA A 29 4.94 20.91 25.50
CA ALA A 29 3.70 20.16 25.69
C ALA A 29 2.56 20.74 24.84
N PHE A 30 2.45 22.07 24.78
CA PHE A 30 1.48 22.75 23.93
C PHE A 30 1.73 22.53 22.44
N ALA A 31 2.98 22.62 22.00
CA ALA A 31 3.33 22.34 20.61
C ALA A 31 2.99 20.87 20.23
N LEU A 32 3.30 19.91 21.10
CA LEU A 32 3.02 18.49 20.85
C LEU A 32 1.51 18.22 20.82
N HIS A 33 0.76 18.74 21.80
CA HIS A 33 -0.70 18.61 21.86
C HIS A 33 -1.36 19.23 20.63
N HIS A 34 -0.97 20.45 20.25
CA HIS A 34 -1.51 21.12 19.07
C HIS A 34 -1.14 20.40 17.77
N LEU A 35 0.06 19.83 17.65
CA LEU A 35 0.43 19.02 16.49
C LEU A 35 -0.38 17.73 16.39
N ILE A 36 -0.71 17.09 17.52
CA ILE A 36 -1.53 15.88 17.52
C ILE A 36 -2.99 16.25 17.23
N GLU A 37 -3.58 17.20 17.94
CA GLU A 37 -5.00 17.52 17.79
C GLU A 37 -5.33 18.27 16.49
N ALA A 38 -4.47 19.20 16.06
CA ALA A 38 -4.76 20.11 14.94
C ALA A 38 -4.00 19.78 13.64
N ARG A 39 -3.06 18.82 13.68
CA ARG A 39 -2.24 18.45 12.51
C ARG A 39 -2.11 16.93 12.29
N TYR A 40 -2.58 16.09 13.20
CA TYR A 40 -2.71 14.67 12.91
C TYR A 40 -3.89 14.49 11.97
N ASP A 41 -3.61 14.20 10.70
CA ASP A 41 -4.64 13.80 9.76
C ASP A 41 -4.62 12.28 9.60
N ASP A 42 -5.75 11.72 9.15
CA ASP A 42 -5.85 10.30 8.82
C ASP A 42 -5.18 9.96 7.47
N SER A 43 -4.30 10.84 6.96
CA SER A 43 -3.59 10.56 5.71
C SER A 43 -2.51 9.53 5.94
N PHE A 44 -2.44 8.57 5.01
CA PHE A 44 -1.51 7.48 5.10
C PHE A 44 -0.82 7.21 3.78
N LEU A 45 0.49 7.40 3.72
CA LEU A 45 1.30 7.09 2.55
C LEU A 45 2.15 5.84 2.83
N ALA A 46 2.09 4.86 1.94
CA ALA A 46 2.89 3.65 2.07
C ALA A 46 3.51 3.20 0.74
N ASP A 47 4.48 2.30 0.85
CA ASP A 47 5.15 1.72 -0.31
C ASP A 47 4.29 0.72 -1.07
N ALA A 48 4.67 0.46 -2.32
CA ALA A 48 4.02 -0.53 -3.17
C ALA A 48 4.06 -1.95 -2.59
N ASN A 49 5.06 -2.25 -1.74
CA ASN A 49 5.15 -3.51 -1.02
C ASN A 49 4.01 -3.72 -0.01
N TYR A 50 3.31 -2.65 0.40
CA TYR A 50 2.16 -2.73 1.30
C TYR A 50 0.83 -2.88 0.55
N HIS A 51 0.84 -2.85 -0.78
CA HIS A 51 -0.37 -2.98 -1.60
C HIS A 51 -0.88 -4.43 -1.61
N SER A 52 -1.80 -4.72 -0.69
CA SER A 52 -2.48 -6.01 -0.60
C SER A 52 -3.93 -5.80 -0.17
N GLU A 53 -4.81 -6.72 -0.57
CA GLU A 53 -6.23 -6.62 -0.24
C GLU A 53 -6.48 -6.52 1.27
N PRO A 54 -5.87 -7.38 2.13
CA PRO A 54 -6.10 -7.28 3.58
C PRO A 54 -5.61 -5.95 4.18
N ASN A 55 -4.51 -5.39 3.66
CA ASN A 55 -4.01 -4.10 4.15
C ASN A 55 -4.95 -2.96 3.74
N LEU A 56 -5.46 -2.98 2.51
CA LEU A 56 -6.36 -1.95 2.01
C LEU A 56 -7.74 -2.04 2.64
N GLU A 57 -8.24 -3.25 2.87
CA GLU A 57 -9.44 -3.51 3.67
C GLU A 57 -9.26 -2.95 5.09
N ALA A 58 -8.11 -3.20 5.72
CA ALA A 58 -7.80 -2.65 7.04
C ALA A 58 -7.66 -1.12 7.06
N CYS A 59 -7.25 -0.50 5.95
CA CYS A 59 -7.26 0.96 5.80
C CYS A 59 -8.69 1.49 5.69
N ALA A 60 -9.52 0.85 4.87
CA ALA A 60 -10.93 1.22 4.69
C ALA A 60 -11.73 1.06 5.99
N ALA A 61 -11.53 -0.05 6.71
CA ALA A 61 -12.20 -0.32 8.00
C ALA A 61 -11.82 0.69 9.08
N ARG A 62 -10.60 1.26 9.03
CA ARG A 62 -10.14 2.32 9.92
C ARG A 62 -10.40 3.73 9.37
N GLN A 63 -11.06 3.85 8.22
CA GLN A 63 -11.34 5.13 7.57
C GLN A 63 -10.09 5.98 7.28
N LEU A 64 -8.94 5.31 7.05
CA LEU A 64 -7.70 5.99 6.72
C LEU A 64 -7.74 6.52 5.28
N ASP A 65 -7.34 7.77 5.10
CA ASP A 65 -7.15 8.38 3.79
C ASP A 65 -5.80 7.95 3.19
N ALA A 66 -5.73 6.65 2.85
CA ALA A 66 -4.52 6.01 2.41
C ALA A 66 -4.25 6.22 0.91
N VAL A 67 -2.98 6.37 0.53
CA VAL A 67 -2.49 6.28 -0.85
C VAL A 67 -1.35 5.26 -0.89
N ILE A 68 -1.67 4.07 -1.43
CA ILE A 68 -0.73 2.93 -1.49
C ILE A 68 -0.70 2.42 -2.93
N PRO A 69 0.32 2.78 -3.73
CA PRO A 69 0.37 2.39 -5.13
C PRO A 69 0.57 0.88 -5.28
N ASP A 70 0.14 0.29 -6.39
CA ASP A 70 0.55 -1.07 -6.74
C ASP A 70 1.97 -1.08 -7.32
N PRO A 71 2.64 -2.25 -7.38
CA PRO A 71 4.00 -2.35 -7.93
C PRO A 71 4.16 -1.84 -9.38
N ASN A 72 3.07 -1.81 -10.16
CA ASN A 72 3.09 -1.40 -11.56
C ASN A 72 2.55 0.03 -11.78
N HIS A 73 2.34 0.84 -10.73
CA HIS A 73 1.82 2.20 -10.87
C HIS A 73 2.65 3.09 -11.80
N ARG A 74 3.98 2.91 -11.79
CA ARG A 74 4.90 3.65 -12.67
C ARG A 74 4.66 3.39 -14.16
N ASP A 75 4.14 2.22 -14.51
CA ASP A 75 3.90 1.86 -15.93
C ASP A 75 2.71 2.63 -16.52
N ARG A 76 1.84 3.17 -15.66
CA ARG A 76 0.63 3.90 -16.04
C ARG A 76 0.77 5.40 -15.88
N ASP A 77 1.96 5.85 -15.47
CA ASP A 77 2.27 7.25 -15.22
C ASP A 77 3.24 7.76 -16.29
N GLU A 78 2.76 8.73 -17.07
CA GLU A 78 3.48 9.38 -18.17
C GLU A 78 4.85 9.91 -17.74
N ARG A 79 4.99 10.33 -16.47
CA ARG A 79 6.25 10.84 -15.91
C ARG A 79 7.39 9.81 -15.90
N TYR A 80 7.07 8.52 -15.99
CA TYR A 80 8.04 7.42 -15.96
C TYR A 80 8.23 6.76 -17.33
N GLU A 81 7.62 7.28 -18.39
CA GLU A 81 7.88 6.81 -19.74
C GLU A 81 9.37 6.89 -20.08
N GLY A 82 9.93 5.78 -20.57
CA GLY A 82 11.35 5.71 -20.95
C GLY A 82 12.33 5.47 -19.80
N ARG A 83 11.98 5.79 -18.54
CA ARG A 83 12.91 5.75 -17.39
C ARG A 83 13.40 4.34 -17.05
N ASP A 84 12.50 3.35 -17.04
CA ASP A 84 12.79 1.99 -16.58
C ASP A 84 13.02 0.98 -17.74
N ARG A 85 13.17 1.46 -18.98
CA ARG A 85 13.33 0.59 -20.18
C ARG A 85 14.55 -0.33 -20.10
N HIS A 86 15.57 0.03 -19.32
CA HIS A 86 16.81 -0.72 -19.16
C HIS A 86 16.78 -1.75 -18.01
N LEU A 87 15.88 -1.59 -17.03
CA LEU A 87 15.77 -2.47 -15.86
C LEU A 87 14.86 -3.68 -16.10
N ARG A 88 13.98 -3.60 -17.09
CA ARG A 88 13.00 -4.64 -17.38
C ARG A 88 13.38 -5.37 -18.67
N LYS A 89 13.58 -6.69 -18.60
CA LYS A 89 13.49 -7.54 -19.78
C LYS A 89 12.07 -7.36 -20.33
N ILE A 90 11.92 -6.56 -21.38
CA ILE A 90 10.67 -6.37 -22.09
C ILE A 90 10.23 -7.76 -22.55
N ARG A 91 9.25 -8.35 -21.88
CA ARG A 91 8.58 -9.52 -22.43
C ARG A 91 7.79 -9.00 -23.63
N PRO A 92 7.94 -9.59 -24.83
CA PRO A 92 7.15 -9.18 -25.99
C PRO A 92 5.68 -9.18 -25.61
N LYS A 93 5.04 -8.00 -25.65
CA LYS A 93 3.68 -7.80 -25.14
C LYS A 93 2.64 -8.42 -26.06
N ASP A 94 2.99 -8.62 -27.33
CA ASP A 94 2.12 -9.21 -28.34
C ASP A 94 2.52 -10.64 -28.66
N SER A 95 1.77 -11.58 -28.06
CA SER A 95 1.78 -12.96 -28.56
C SER A 95 0.80 -13.17 -29.72
N GLY A 96 0.07 -12.12 -30.16
CA GLY A 96 -0.96 -12.22 -31.20
C GLY A 96 -2.09 -13.20 -30.87
N ARG A 97 -2.18 -13.64 -29.61
CA ARG A 97 -3.10 -14.67 -29.14
C ARG A 97 -4.47 -14.09 -28.83
N PHE A 98 -5.50 -14.91 -28.99
CA PHE A 98 -6.86 -14.52 -28.62
C PHE A 98 -6.97 -14.25 -27.12
N ALA A 99 -7.41 -13.05 -26.78
CA ALA A 99 -7.68 -12.57 -25.43
C ALA A 99 -9.08 -13.01 -24.98
N ALA A 100 -9.43 -12.74 -23.71
CA ALA A 100 -10.78 -13.02 -23.21
C ALA A 100 -11.86 -12.20 -23.94
N ALA A 101 -11.52 -11.01 -24.43
CA ALA A 101 -12.42 -10.13 -25.17
C ALA A 101 -12.88 -10.70 -26.53
N ASP A 102 -12.12 -11.64 -27.11
CA ASP A 102 -12.47 -12.27 -28.40
C ASP A 102 -13.54 -13.37 -28.24
N PHE A 103 -14.00 -13.67 -27.02
CA PHE A 103 -15.00 -14.69 -26.73
C PHE A 103 -16.32 -14.02 -26.37
N THR A 104 -17.39 -14.39 -27.07
CA THR A 104 -18.73 -13.83 -26.84
C THR A 104 -19.44 -14.63 -25.76
N ARG A 105 -20.01 -13.96 -24.76
CA ARG A 105 -20.79 -14.60 -23.70
C ARG A 105 -22.25 -14.73 -24.12
N ASP A 106 -22.81 -15.91 -23.90
CA ASP A 106 -24.24 -16.17 -23.94
C ASP A 106 -24.74 -16.23 -22.49
N GLU A 107 -25.52 -15.23 -22.08
CA GLU A 107 -25.94 -15.06 -20.69
C GLU A 107 -27.06 -16.04 -20.29
N GLU A 108 -27.91 -16.45 -21.23
CA GLU A 108 -29.03 -17.36 -20.95
C GLU A 108 -28.54 -18.78 -20.67
N ALA A 109 -27.51 -19.23 -21.40
CA ALA A 109 -26.97 -20.58 -21.28
C ALA A 109 -25.76 -20.70 -20.33
N ASP A 110 -25.24 -19.58 -19.80
CA ASP A 110 -23.93 -19.51 -19.11
C ASP A 110 -22.82 -20.22 -19.91
N THR A 111 -22.71 -19.87 -21.20
CA THR A 111 -21.68 -20.42 -22.09
C THR A 111 -20.91 -19.33 -22.81
N TYR A 112 -19.72 -19.67 -23.32
CA TYR A 112 -18.93 -18.76 -24.15
C TYR A 112 -18.79 -19.33 -25.56
N ARG A 113 -18.84 -18.46 -26.58
CA ARG A 113 -18.52 -18.81 -27.96
C ARG A 113 -17.13 -18.34 -28.33
N CYS A 114 -16.37 -19.26 -28.91
CA CYS A 114 -15.10 -19.01 -29.59
C CYS A 114 -15.34 -18.26 -30.92
N PRO A 115 -14.35 -17.50 -31.46
CA PRO A 115 -14.42 -16.91 -32.80
C PRO A 115 -14.78 -17.87 -33.96
N LYS A 116 -14.52 -19.17 -33.80
CA LYS A 116 -14.89 -20.21 -34.78
C LYS A 116 -16.30 -20.82 -34.51
N GLY A 117 -17.06 -20.27 -33.56
CA GLY A 117 -18.44 -20.66 -33.27
C GLY A 117 -18.62 -21.81 -32.25
N GLN A 118 -17.53 -22.43 -31.77
CA GLN A 118 -17.58 -23.50 -30.78
C GLN A 118 -17.97 -23.00 -29.39
N ILE A 119 -18.74 -23.81 -28.66
CA ILE A 119 -19.29 -23.50 -27.34
C ILE A 119 -18.36 -24.03 -26.25
N LEU A 120 -17.99 -23.17 -25.31
CA LEU A 120 -17.28 -23.50 -24.08
C LEU A 120 -18.30 -23.65 -22.96
N ARG A 121 -18.33 -24.84 -22.34
CA ARG A 121 -19.21 -25.15 -21.21
C ARG A 121 -18.46 -24.98 -19.90
N ARG A 122 -19.17 -24.58 -18.85
CA ARG A 122 -18.64 -24.44 -17.50
C ARG A 122 -18.25 -25.81 -16.94
N LYS A 123 -17.01 -25.97 -16.48
CA LYS A 123 -16.60 -27.12 -15.69
C LYS A 123 -17.15 -26.99 -14.26
N PRO A 124 -17.61 -28.10 -13.65
CA PRO A 124 -18.07 -28.07 -12.28
C PRO A 124 -16.95 -27.67 -11.33
N GLY A 125 -17.30 -26.86 -10.33
CA GLY A 125 -16.37 -26.34 -9.33
C GLY A 125 -15.87 -24.92 -9.59
N THR A 126 -15.24 -24.38 -8.56
CA THR A 126 -14.63 -23.04 -8.58
C THR A 126 -13.17 -23.22 -8.21
N SER A 127 -12.27 -22.65 -9.01
CA SER A 127 -10.86 -22.63 -8.64
C SER A 127 -10.53 -21.34 -7.90
N THR A 128 -10.05 -21.47 -6.67
CA THR A 128 -9.42 -20.37 -5.94
C THR A 128 -7.99 -20.19 -6.42
N SER A 129 -7.61 -18.96 -6.72
CA SER A 129 -6.24 -18.63 -7.10
C SER A 129 -5.34 -18.51 -5.87
N THR A 130 -4.13 -19.06 -5.96
CA THR A 130 -3.09 -18.84 -4.95
C THR A 130 -2.75 -17.35 -4.90
N GLY A 131 -2.92 -16.75 -3.72
CA GLY A 131 -2.65 -15.34 -3.48
C GLY A 131 -3.85 -14.40 -3.59
N GLY A 132 -5.09 -14.90 -3.50
CA GLY A 132 -6.26 -14.02 -3.40
C GLY A 132 -6.52 -13.21 -4.67
N LYS A 133 -6.41 -13.83 -5.85
CA LYS A 133 -6.89 -13.26 -7.12
C LYS A 133 -8.36 -13.66 -7.39
N GLY A 134 -9.12 -14.02 -6.35
CA GLY A 134 -10.54 -14.34 -6.45
C GLY A 134 -10.86 -15.78 -6.85
N ALA A 135 -12.16 -16.05 -6.86
CA ALA A 135 -12.80 -17.27 -7.32
C ALA A 135 -13.01 -17.23 -8.85
N PHE A 136 -12.64 -18.31 -9.55
CA PHE A 136 -12.78 -18.42 -11.00
C PHE A 136 -13.66 -19.59 -11.42
N HIS A 137 -14.53 -19.35 -12.40
CA HIS A 137 -15.15 -20.39 -13.21
C HIS A 137 -14.26 -20.72 -14.40
N LYS A 138 -14.08 -22.01 -14.65
CA LYS A 138 -13.36 -22.51 -15.82
C LYS A 138 -14.38 -22.98 -16.85
N TYR A 139 -14.21 -22.51 -18.08
CA TYR A 139 -14.99 -22.92 -19.25
C TYR A 139 -14.05 -23.63 -20.22
N GLU A 140 -14.46 -24.78 -20.75
CA GLU A 140 -13.65 -25.59 -21.67
C GLU A 140 -14.50 -26.04 -22.86
N ILE A 141 -13.90 -26.11 -24.03
CA ILE A 141 -14.48 -26.82 -25.17
C ILE A 141 -14.38 -28.31 -24.89
N GLU A 142 -15.49 -29.04 -24.78
CA GLU A 142 -15.44 -30.48 -24.49
C GLU A 142 -14.95 -31.31 -25.68
N SER A 143 -15.30 -30.89 -26.90
CA SER A 143 -14.89 -31.55 -28.13
C SER A 143 -13.40 -31.38 -28.46
N ASP A 144 -12.82 -32.37 -29.14
CA ASP A 144 -11.46 -32.32 -29.68
C ASP A 144 -11.33 -31.46 -30.95
N PHE A 145 -12.34 -30.65 -31.28
CA PHE A 145 -12.35 -29.75 -32.44
C PHE A 145 -11.15 -28.78 -32.45
N CYS A 146 -10.58 -28.49 -31.28
CA CYS A 146 -9.36 -27.67 -31.16
C CYS A 146 -8.11 -28.30 -31.79
N SER A 147 -8.12 -29.60 -32.11
CA SER A 147 -7.00 -30.27 -32.77
C SER A 147 -6.91 -29.93 -34.26
N ILE A 148 -8.06 -29.77 -34.94
CA ILE A 148 -8.17 -29.53 -36.39
C ILE A 148 -8.38 -28.04 -36.71
N CYS A 149 -8.54 -27.19 -35.70
CA CYS A 149 -8.83 -25.77 -35.88
C CYS A 149 -7.63 -24.98 -36.45
N GLU A 150 -7.87 -24.21 -37.52
CA GLU A 150 -6.89 -23.32 -38.18
C GLU A 150 -6.30 -22.27 -37.22
N PHE A 151 -7.09 -21.85 -36.23
CA PHE A 151 -6.69 -20.87 -35.23
C PHE A 151 -5.88 -21.45 -34.06
N ARG A 152 -5.48 -22.73 -34.12
CA ARG A 152 -4.78 -23.43 -33.04
C ARG A 152 -3.52 -22.70 -32.57
N SER A 153 -2.71 -22.18 -33.50
CA SER A 153 -1.45 -21.49 -33.20
C SER A 153 -1.65 -20.15 -32.46
N ARG A 154 -2.73 -19.43 -32.73
CA ARG A 154 -3.12 -18.19 -32.03
C ARG A 154 -3.94 -18.45 -30.77
N CYS A 155 -4.65 -19.58 -30.68
CA CYS A 155 -5.59 -19.84 -29.58
C CYS A 155 -4.96 -20.64 -28.42
N LEU A 156 -4.06 -21.58 -28.71
CA LEU A 156 -3.49 -22.50 -27.73
C LEU A 156 -1.99 -22.27 -27.48
N SER A 157 -1.53 -22.63 -26.29
CA SER A 157 -0.09 -22.75 -26.04
C SER A 157 0.45 -24.01 -26.72
N LYS A 158 1.78 -24.12 -26.85
CA LYS A 158 2.46 -25.25 -27.52
C LYS A 158 1.99 -26.63 -27.03
N ASN A 159 1.64 -26.75 -25.75
CA ASN A 159 1.18 -28.00 -25.11
C ASN A 159 -0.33 -28.01 -24.81
N GLY A 160 -1.09 -27.01 -25.25
CA GLY A 160 -2.52 -26.94 -25.03
C GLY A 160 -3.27 -27.94 -25.91
N LYS A 161 -4.10 -28.79 -25.30
CA LYS A 161 -4.99 -29.70 -26.05
C LYS A 161 -6.27 -28.99 -26.46
N ARG A 162 -6.89 -28.27 -25.52
CA ARG A 162 -8.19 -27.61 -25.65
C ARG A 162 -8.13 -26.18 -25.13
N ARG A 163 -9.03 -25.33 -25.64
CA ARG A 163 -9.13 -23.94 -25.16
C ARG A 163 -9.89 -23.93 -23.85
N THR A 164 -9.26 -23.35 -22.83
CA THR A 164 -9.88 -23.10 -21.53
C THR A 164 -9.93 -21.60 -21.28
N LEU A 165 -11.07 -21.09 -20.86
CA LEU A 165 -11.28 -19.71 -20.44
C LEU A 165 -11.53 -19.70 -18.92
N SER A 166 -10.81 -18.87 -18.18
CA SER A 166 -11.04 -18.69 -16.74
C SER A 166 -11.65 -17.32 -16.50
N VAL A 167 -12.88 -17.28 -16.01
CA VAL A 167 -13.64 -16.06 -15.75
C VAL A 167 -13.71 -15.86 -14.24
N CYS A 168 -13.38 -14.65 -13.80
CA CYS A 168 -13.42 -14.29 -12.38
C CYS A 168 -14.88 -13.98 -12.00
N ILE A 169 -15.37 -14.60 -10.92
CA ILE A 169 -16.77 -14.50 -10.47
C ILE A 169 -16.90 -13.34 -9.49
N GLU A 170 -15.94 -13.24 -8.59
CA GLU A 170 -15.83 -12.18 -7.61
C GLU A 170 -14.67 -11.28 -8.01
N PRO A 171 -14.80 -9.95 -7.90
CA PRO A 171 -13.63 -9.11 -8.00
C PRO A 171 -12.68 -9.56 -6.89
N ALA A 172 -11.60 -10.20 -7.30
CA ALA A 172 -10.57 -10.74 -6.44
C ALA A 172 -10.14 -9.85 -5.27
N ARG A 173 -10.17 -8.54 -5.56
CA ARG A 173 -9.50 -7.48 -4.82
C ARG A 173 -10.17 -6.13 -5.10
N PRO A 174 -11.41 -5.90 -4.63
CA PRO A 174 -12.13 -4.65 -4.86
C PRO A 174 -11.35 -3.45 -4.32
N ASN A 175 -10.71 -3.59 -3.15
CA ASN A 175 -9.93 -2.50 -2.56
C ASN A 175 -8.65 -2.23 -3.34
N CYS A 176 -7.94 -3.24 -3.84
CA CYS A 176 -6.81 -3.01 -4.75
C CYS A 176 -7.22 -2.34 -6.07
N LYS A 177 -8.44 -2.57 -6.57
CA LYS A 177 -8.94 -1.85 -7.75
C LYS A 177 -9.20 -0.39 -7.41
N SER A 178 -10.02 -0.13 -6.39
CA SER A 178 -10.32 1.23 -5.91
C SER A 178 -9.05 2.03 -5.59
N MET A 179 -8.06 1.42 -4.94
CA MET A 179 -6.79 2.07 -4.63
C MET A 179 -5.96 2.38 -5.87
N ARG A 180 -5.96 1.51 -6.90
CA ARG A 180 -5.30 1.80 -8.18
C ARG A 180 -5.95 2.99 -8.87
N ASP A 181 -7.29 2.99 -8.93
CA ASP A 181 -8.04 4.08 -9.53
C ASP A 181 -7.77 5.41 -8.79
N LYS A 182 -7.71 5.37 -7.44
CA LYS A 182 -7.34 6.52 -6.59
C LYS A 182 -5.92 7.03 -6.86
N VAL A 183 -4.93 6.14 -6.87
CA VAL A 183 -3.51 6.46 -7.10
C VAL A 183 -3.29 7.04 -8.49
N ASP A 184 -4.01 6.54 -9.49
CA ASP A 184 -3.85 6.97 -10.88
C ASP A 184 -4.44 8.36 -11.15
N THR A 185 -5.28 8.90 -10.26
CA THR A 185 -5.74 10.30 -10.35
C THR A 185 -4.59 11.32 -10.22
N PRO A 186 -4.69 12.52 -10.82
CA PRO A 186 -3.69 13.57 -10.64
C PRO A 186 -3.44 13.92 -9.17
N GLY A 187 -4.50 13.96 -8.35
CA GLY A 187 -4.42 14.20 -6.91
C GLY A 187 -3.69 13.07 -6.16
N GLY A 188 -3.98 11.81 -6.48
CA GLY A 188 -3.29 10.65 -5.91
C GLY A 188 -1.81 10.61 -6.27
N ARG A 189 -1.47 10.88 -7.55
CA ARG A 189 -0.10 10.98 -8.05
C ARG A 189 0.69 12.09 -7.35
N HIS A 190 0.07 13.25 -7.15
CA HIS A 190 0.67 14.38 -6.46
C HIS A 190 0.90 14.08 -4.97
N ARG A 191 -0.10 13.50 -4.30
CA ARG A 191 0.05 13.08 -2.89
C ARG A 191 1.16 12.05 -2.70
N TYR A 192 1.24 11.07 -3.59
CA TYR A 192 2.29 10.07 -3.52
C TYR A 192 3.69 10.66 -3.75
N SER A 193 3.84 11.69 -4.61
CA SER A 193 5.17 12.31 -4.82
C SER A 193 5.77 12.95 -3.56
N TYR A 194 4.96 13.47 -2.63
CA TYR A 194 5.45 14.00 -1.35
C TYR A 194 6.19 12.97 -0.50
N ARG A 195 6.01 11.67 -0.76
CA ARG A 195 6.72 10.61 -0.04
C ARG A 195 8.25 10.75 -0.18
N MET A 196 8.74 11.19 -1.34
CA MET A 196 10.17 11.44 -1.57
C MET A 196 10.71 12.54 -0.65
N ASP A 197 9.91 13.54 -0.31
CA ASP A 197 10.35 14.68 0.51
C ASP A 197 10.06 14.48 2.00
N THR A 198 9.02 13.72 2.34
CA THR A 198 8.54 13.57 3.72
C THR A 198 9.03 12.29 4.39
N ILE A 199 8.88 11.14 3.71
CA ILE A 199 9.07 9.81 4.31
C ILE A 199 10.47 9.26 4.01
N GLU A 200 10.93 9.36 2.76
CA GLU A 200 12.23 8.84 2.36
C GLU A 200 13.40 9.46 3.15
N PRO A 201 13.44 10.78 3.45
CA PRO A 201 14.53 11.36 4.22
C PRO A 201 14.56 10.87 5.67
N ILE A 202 13.40 10.57 6.26
CA ILE A 202 13.30 9.99 7.61
C ILE A 202 13.97 8.62 7.62
N PHE A 203 13.61 7.75 6.66
CA PHE A 203 14.21 6.42 6.55
C PHE A 203 15.71 6.49 6.21
N ALA A 204 16.12 7.40 5.34
CA ALA A 204 17.53 7.61 5.00
C ALA A 204 18.33 8.05 6.23
N ASN A 205 17.81 8.99 7.03
CA ASN A 205 18.44 9.43 8.27
C ASN A 205 18.55 8.28 9.27
N LEU A 206 17.46 7.54 9.51
CA LEU A 206 17.45 6.41 10.43
C LEU A 206 18.46 5.33 10.03
N ARG A 207 18.50 4.95 8.75
CA ARG A 207 19.35 3.85 8.25
C ARG A 207 20.81 4.26 8.08
N HIS A 208 21.06 5.35 7.37
CA HIS A 208 22.41 5.75 6.96
C HIS A 208 23.10 6.64 7.98
N ALA A 209 22.40 7.66 8.50
CA ALA A 209 23.02 8.59 9.46
C ALA A 209 23.07 8.01 10.88
N LYS A 210 22.05 7.25 11.28
CA LYS A 210 21.94 6.72 12.64
C LYS A 210 22.14 5.20 12.76
N GLY A 211 22.26 4.48 11.64
CA GLY A 211 22.66 3.07 11.63
C GLY A 211 21.57 2.04 11.93
N LEU A 212 20.27 2.40 11.86
CA LEU A 212 19.16 1.45 12.04
C LEU A 212 18.95 0.56 10.80
N ASN A 213 19.94 -0.28 10.49
CA ASN A 213 19.87 -1.20 9.35
C ASN A 213 19.18 -2.52 9.69
N ARG A 214 19.20 -2.93 10.97
CA ARG A 214 18.62 -4.19 11.42
C ARG A 214 18.12 -4.08 12.86
N ILE A 215 16.94 -4.66 13.12
CA ILE A 215 16.42 -4.87 14.46
C ILE A 215 16.67 -6.33 14.84
N HIS A 216 17.42 -6.57 15.92
CA HIS A 216 17.84 -7.91 16.34
C HIS A 216 16.80 -8.67 17.19
N TYR A 217 15.67 -8.04 17.49
CA TYR A 217 14.57 -8.66 18.22
C TYR A 217 13.62 -9.42 17.30
N ARG A 218 12.95 -10.44 17.85
CA ARG A 218 11.92 -11.21 17.16
C ARG A 218 10.57 -11.00 17.84
N GLY A 219 9.51 -11.02 17.05
CA GLY A 219 8.12 -10.86 17.50
C GLY A 219 7.64 -9.40 17.42
N ARG A 220 6.36 -9.24 17.03
CA ARG A 220 5.74 -7.95 16.73
C ARG A 220 5.86 -6.94 17.89
N GLN A 221 5.66 -7.40 19.12
CA GLN A 221 5.72 -6.55 20.30
C GLN A 221 7.13 -5.97 20.52
N LYS A 222 8.16 -6.83 20.59
CA LYS A 222 9.54 -6.39 20.83
C LYS A 222 10.07 -5.50 19.70
N VAL A 223 9.78 -5.84 18.45
CA VAL A 223 10.13 -5.02 17.29
C VAL A 223 9.41 -3.67 17.34
N GLY A 224 8.12 -3.66 17.71
CA GLY A 224 7.33 -2.44 17.86
C GLY A 224 7.88 -1.49 18.93
N VAL A 225 8.31 -2.01 20.08
CA VAL A 225 8.93 -1.18 21.14
C VAL A 225 10.19 -0.49 20.62
N ILE A 226 11.09 -1.24 19.97
CA ILE A 226 12.33 -0.66 19.41
C ILE A 226 12.00 0.38 18.34
N TRP A 227 11.08 0.07 17.44
CA TRP A 227 10.65 1.01 16.40
C TRP A 227 10.10 2.32 16.98
N ASN A 228 9.30 2.24 18.05
CA ASN A 228 8.76 3.41 18.73
C ASN A 228 9.86 4.24 19.39
N LEU A 229 10.84 3.62 20.05
CA LEU A 229 11.98 4.34 20.64
C LEU A 229 12.80 5.09 19.58
N TRP A 230 13.03 4.46 18.43
CA TRP A 230 13.70 5.09 17.29
C TRP A 230 12.88 6.27 16.72
N SER A 231 11.57 6.12 16.64
CA SER A 231 10.66 7.19 16.19
C SER A 231 10.68 8.37 17.16
N ILE A 232 10.64 8.11 18.47
CA ILE A 232 10.74 9.14 19.52
C ILE A 232 12.07 9.89 19.41
N MET A 233 13.20 9.17 19.33
CA MET A 233 14.52 9.80 19.20
C MET A 233 14.62 10.65 17.92
N HIS A 234 14.06 10.17 16.80
CA HIS A 234 14.02 10.94 15.56
C HIS A 234 13.23 12.24 15.73
N ASN A 235 12.03 12.15 16.32
CA ASN A 235 11.16 13.30 16.57
C ASN A 235 11.80 14.31 17.53
N ILE A 236 12.43 13.85 18.62
CA ILE A 236 13.20 14.71 19.53
C ILE A 236 14.33 15.43 18.78
N GLY A 237 15.08 14.71 17.94
CA GLY A 237 16.14 15.29 17.13
C GLY A 237 15.63 16.37 16.16
N LYS A 238 14.48 16.14 15.53
CA LYS A 238 13.81 17.15 14.70
C LYS A 238 13.42 18.36 15.55
N ILE A 239 12.79 18.17 16.70
CA ILE A 239 12.34 19.29 17.54
C ILE A 239 13.54 20.11 18.05
N ALA A 240 14.65 19.46 18.42
CA ALA A 240 15.86 20.15 18.83
C ALA A 240 16.49 20.99 17.72
N LEU A 241 16.44 20.52 16.47
CA LEU A 241 16.98 21.23 15.29
C LEU A 241 16.08 22.37 14.80
N TYR A 242 14.76 22.21 14.93
CA TYR A 242 13.77 23.20 14.49
C TYR A 242 13.38 24.18 15.60
N ARG A 243 14.11 24.20 16.73
CA ARG A 243 13.89 25.15 17.81
C ARG A 243 14.01 26.57 17.21
N PRO A 244 12.91 27.33 17.07
CA PRO A 244 13.03 28.79 16.98
C PRO A 244 13.78 29.23 18.23
N GLU A 245 14.47 30.36 18.20
CA GLU A 245 14.98 31.00 19.41
C GLU A 245 13.81 31.41 20.33
N TYR A 246 13.12 30.45 20.93
CA TYR A 246 12.23 30.69 22.04
C TYR A 246 13.12 31.03 23.24
N GLY A 247 13.41 32.32 23.40
CA GLY A 247 14.16 32.83 24.54
C GLY A 247 15.17 33.95 24.33
N THR A 248 15.17 34.70 23.22
CA THR A 248 15.73 36.06 23.22
C THR A 248 14.60 37.04 23.50
N GLY A 249 14.15 37.07 24.76
CA GLY A 249 13.51 38.28 25.25
C GLY A 249 14.49 39.43 25.02
N GLU A 250 14.05 40.50 24.36
CA GLU A 250 14.82 41.74 24.30
C GLU A 250 15.28 42.09 25.72
N PRO A 251 16.56 42.46 25.94
CA PRO A 251 16.92 43.06 27.20
C PRO A 251 16.06 44.32 27.34
N ALA A 252 15.16 44.32 28.31
CA ALA A 252 14.39 45.51 28.66
C ALA A 252 15.39 46.64 28.95
N THR A 253 15.55 47.54 28.00
CA THR A 253 16.28 48.79 28.18
C THR A 253 15.43 49.69 29.05
N GLY A 254 15.69 49.65 30.35
CA GLY A 254 15.40 50.74 31.29
C GLY A 254 16.59 51.67 31.39
#